data_AF-I6V1V5-F1
#
_entry.id   AF-I6V1V5-F1
#
_cell.length_a   1.000
_cell.length_b   1.000
_cell.length_c   1.000
_cell.angle_alpha   90.00
_cell.angle_beta   90.00
_cell.angle_gamma   90.00
#
_symmetry.space_group_name_H-M   'P 1'
#
loop_
_entity.id
_entity.type
_entity.pdbx_description
1 polymer ?
#
loop_
_entity_poly.entity_id
_entity_poly.type
_entity_poly.pdbx_seq_one_letter_code
_entity_poly.pdbx_strand_id
1 'polypeptide(L)'
;MPKVFKDEEEVAEFASDVLQKALKLDKYRRQFRNGRVVLDVKLSDVGISKSGIDSVTYIFACKGKTCGLITMYPNGPKVVVYR
;
A
#
# COMPACT_ATOMS: atom_id res chain seq x y z
N MET A 1 4.93 14.35 10.60
CA MET A 1 4.69 13.64 9.33
C MET A 1 5.78 14.06 8.36
N PRO A 2 6.51 13.14 7.69
CA PRO A 2 7.36 13.54 6.56
C PRO A 2 6.49 14.35 5.58
N LYS A 3 6.98 15.47 5.05
CA LYS A 3 6.26 16.37 4.12
C LYS A 3 6.06 15.75 2.72
N VAL A 4 5.79 14.45 2.65
CA VAL A 4 5.64 13.68 1.40
C VAL A 4 4.22 13.79 0.86
N PHE A 5 3.25 13.95 1.76
CA PHE A 5 1.84 14.18 1.46
C PHE A 5 1.39 15.49 2.11
N LYS A 6 0.49 16.20 1.45
CA LYS A 6 -0.07 17.49 1.89
C LYS A 6 -1.16 17.31 2.95
N ASP A 7 -1.98 16.27 2.80
CA ASP A 7 -3.15 15.99 3.62
C ASP A 7 -3.49 14.48 3.58
N GLU A 8 -4.53 14.08 4.31
CA GLU A 8 -5.00 12.69 4.37
C GLU A 8 -5.68 12.23 3.07
N GLU A 9 -6.25 13.17 2.31
CA GLU A 9 -6.92 12.88 1.03
C GLU A 9 -5.89 12.43 -0.02
N GLU A 10 -4.76 13.13 -0.14
CA GLU A 10 -3.66 12.74 -1.02
C GLU A 10 -3.11 11.35 -0.67
N VAL A 11 -3.05 11.00 0.63
CA VAL A 11 -2.62 9.67 1.08
C VAL A 11 -3.62 8.60 0.63
N ALA A 12 -4.92 8.85 0.78
CA ALA A 12 -5.97 7.92 0.38
C ALA A 12 -6.02 7.70 -1.13
N GLU A 13 -5.93 8.77 -1.93
CA GLU A 13 -5.89 8.69 -3.39
C GLU A 13 -4.65 7.92 -3.88
N PHE A 14 -3.48 8.26 -3.34
CA PHE A 14 -2.23 7.58 -3.66
C PHE A 14 -2.31 6.08 -3.36
N ALA A 15 -2.77 5.72 -2.16
CA ALA A 15 -2.90 4.32 -1.77
C ALA A 15 -3.98 3.59 -2.60
N SER A 16 -5.03 4.28 -3.04
CA SER A 16 -6.04 3.70 -3.92
C SER A 16 -5.44 3.36 -5.29
N ASP A 17 -4.69 4.27 -5.93
CA ASP A 17 -4.04 4.01 -7.22
C ASP A 17 -3.03 2.85 -7.15
N VAL A 18 -2.20 2.83 -6.10
CA VAL A 18 -1.24 1.74 -5.85
C VAL A 18 -1.96 0.39 -5.73
N LEU A 19 -3.05 0.32 -4.95
CA LEU A 19 -3.80 -0.91 -4.77
C LEU A 19 -4.47 -1.36 -6.07
N GLN A 20 -5.10 -0.45 -6.82
CA GLN A 20 -5.76 -0.77 -8.08
C GLN A 20 -4.78 -1.36 -9.10
N LYS A 21 -3.56 -0.82 -9.20
CA LYS A 21 -2.52 -1.38 -10.07
C LYS A 21 -1.98 -2.70 -9.54
N ALA A 22 -1.78 -2.83 -8.21
CA ALA A 22 -1.33 -4.08 -7.60
C ALA A 22 -2.30 -5.23 -7.87
N LEU A 23 -3.61 -4.98 -7.76
CA LEU A 23 -4.64 -5.98 -8.00
C LEU A 23 -4.75 -6.43 -9.46
N LYS A 24 -4.08 -5.76 -10.42
CA LYS A 24 -3.95 -6.26 -11.80
C LYS A 24 -2.83 -7.28 -11.96
N LEU A 25 -1.92 -7.38 -10.98
CA LEU A 25 -0.78 -8.29 -11.03
C LEU A 25 -1.09 -9.58 -10.27
N ASP A 26 -0.86 -10.70 -10.93
CA ASP A 26 -1.11 -12.04 -10.38
C ASP A 26 -0.41 -12.29 -9.04
N LYS A 27 0.82 -11.80 -8.89
CA LYS A 27 1.61 -11.98 -7.66
C LYS A 27 0.95 -11.40 -6.41
N TYR A 28 0.14 -10.35 -6.55
CA TYR A 28 -0.56 -9.71 -5.45
C TYR A 28 -1.94 -10.35 -5.25
N ARG A 29 -2.67 -10.61 -6.34
CA ARG A 29 -3.98 -11.27 -6.29
C ARG A 29 -3.95 -12.63 -5.59
N ARG A 30 -2.90 -13.43 -5.83
CA ARG A 30 -2.77 -14.80 -5.27
C ARG A 30 -2.50 -14.83 -3.77
N GLN A 31 -2.22 -13.69 -3.13
CA GLN A 31 -1.99 -13.61 -1.69
C GLN A 31 -3.30 -13.53 -0.88
N PHE A 32 -4.41 -13.22 -1.54
CA PHE A 32 -5.72 -13.17 -0.90
C PHE A 32 -6.17 -14.57 -0.49
N ARG A 33 -6.41 -14.73 0.81
CA ARG A 33 -6.85 -15.97 1.46
C ARG A 33 -7.78 -15.62 2.61
N ASN A 34 -8.57 -16.59 3.07
CA ASN A 34 -9.40 -16.40 4.25
C ASN A 34 -8.58 -15.96 5.47
N GLY A 35 -9.16 -15.07 6.28
CA GLY A 35 -8.51 -14.50 7.45
C GLY A 35 -7.78 -13.20 7.14
N ARG A 36 -6.68 -12.95 7.87
CA ARG A 36 -5.91 -11.71 7.76
C ARG A 36 -4.92 -11.81 6.60
N VAL A 37 -4.98 -10.85 5.68
CA VAL A 37 -4.06 -10.72 4.54
C VAL A 37 -3.25 -9.45 4.73
N VAL A 38 -1.94 -9.55 4.59
CA VAL A 38 -1.03 -8.41 4.57
C VAL A 38 -0.41 -8.35 3.18
N LEU A 39 -0.66 -7.27 2.46
CA LEU A 39 -0.17 -7.05 1.12
C LEU A 39 0.83 -5.89 1.16
N ASP A 40 2.11 -6.18 0.98
CA ASP A 40 3.14 -5.15 0.85
C ASP A 40 3.42 -4.91 -0.63
N VAL A 41 2.92 -3.79 -1.15
CA VAL A 41 2.99 -3.44 -2.57
C VAL A 41 4.16 -2.50 -2.80
N LYS A 42 5.18 -2.96 -3.53
CA LYS A 42 6.29 -2.10 -3.96
C LYS A 42 5.83 -1.17 -5.08
N LEU A 43 6.14 0.12 -5.00
CA LEU A 43 5.74 1.08 -6.03
C LEU A 43 6.36 0.77 -7.40
N SER A 44 7.60 0.24 -7.39
CA SER A 44 8.30 -0.21 -8.59
C SER A 44 7.58 -1.33 -9.34
N ASP A 45 6.83 -2.17 -8.63
CA ASP A 45 6.06 -3.26 -9.25
C ASP A 45 4.84 -2.76 -10.01
N VAL A 46 4.30 -1.61 -9.60
CA VAL A 46 3.08 -1.02 -10.15
C VAL A 46 3.38 0.21 -11.02
N GLY A 47 4.66 0.48 -11.29
CA GLY A 47 5.09 1.60 -12.14
C GLY A 47 4.77 2.98 -11.56
N ILE A 48 4.69 3.10 -10.23
CA ILE A 48 4.49 4.36 -9.53
C ILE A 48 5.82 4.82 -8.94
N SER A 49 6.05 6.12 -8.92
CA SER A 49 7.18 6.74 -8.24
C SER A 49 6.68 7.89 -7.35
N LYS A 50 7.09 7.89 -6.08
CA LYS A 50 6.80 8.95 -5.12
C LYS A 50 8.03 9.11 -4.23
N SER A 51 8.65 10.28 -4.28
CA SER A 51 9.87 10.54 -3.50
C SER A 51 9.63 10.29 -2.01
N GLY A 52 10.50 9.49 -1.39
CA GLY A 52 10.40 9.13 0.02
C GLY A 52 9.43 8.00 0.35
N ILE A 53 8.84 7.31 -0.65
CA ILE A 53 7.99 6.13 -0.46
C ILE A 53 8.43 5.03 -1.42
N ASP A 54 8.65 3.82 -0.89
CA ASP A 54 9.09 2.65 -1.65
C ASP A 54 7.98 1.60 -1.77
N SER A 55 7.10 1.50 -0.76
CA SER A 55 5.99 0.56 -0.75
C SER A 55 4.76 1.09 -0.03
N VAL A 56 3.63 0.41 -0.17
CA VAL A 56 2.44 0.61 0.67
C VAL A 56 2.01 -0.75 1.20
N THR A 57 1.88 -0.84 2.52
CA THR A 57 1.33 -2.04 3.15
C THR A 57 -0.17 -1.88 3.37
N TYR A 58 -0.93 -2.88 2.95
CA TYR A 58 -2.37 -2.99 3.15
C TYR A 58 -2.67 -4.19 4.04
N ILE A 59 -3.60 -4.01 4.98
CA ILE A 59 -4.08 -5.10 5.84
C ILE A 59 -5.56 -5.30 5.56
N PHE A 60 -5.92 -6.51 5.14
CA PHE A 60 -7.29 -6.90 4.88
C PHE A 60 -7.77 -7.96 5.88
N ALA A 61 -9.06 -7.96 6.16
CA ALA A 61 -9.78 -9.11 6.70
C ALA A 61 -10.67 -9.71 5.61
N CYS A 62 -10.45 -10.99 5.31
CA CYS A 62 -11.19 -11.75 4.32
C CYS A 62 -12.08 -12.81 4.97
N LYS A 63 -13.34 -12.86 4.55
CA LYS A 63 -14.32 -13.89 4.91
C LYS A 63 -14.93 -14.46 3.62
N GLY A 64 -14.51 -15.67 3.26
CA GLY A 64 -14.89 -16.30 2.00
C GLY A 64 -14.29 -15.54 0.82
N LYS A 65 -15.16 -15.07 -0.09
CA LYS A 65 -14.76 -14.32 -1.28
C LYS A 65 -14.70 -12.80 -1.07
N THR A 66 -15.04 -12.32 0.12
CA THR A 66 -15.11 -10.89 0.42
C THR A 66 -13.97 -10.47 1.33
N CYS A 67 -13.28 -9.39 0.98
CA CYS A 67 -12.20 -8.82 1.76
C CYS A 67 -12.47 -7.33 2.02
N GLY A 68 -12.36 -6.92 3.28
CA GLY A 68 -12.42 -5.51 3.69
C GLY A 68 -11.03 -5.01 4.04
N LEU A 69 -10.68 -3.80 3.57
CA LEU A 69 -9.47 -3.10 3.99
C LEU A 69 -9.66 -2.64 5.44
N ILE A 70 -8.74 -3.03 6.33
CA ILE A 70 -8.70 -2.57 7.72
C ILE A 70 -7.90 -1.28 7.81
N THR A 71 -6.71 -1.30 7.22
CA THR A 71 -5.77 -0.17 7.30
C THR A 71 -4.74 -0.27 6.19
N MET A 72 -4.12 0.86 5.88
CA MET A 72 -2.97 0.95 4.99
C MET A 72 -1.99 1.99 5.51
N TYR A 73 -0.72 1.80 5.19
CA TYR A 73 0.32 2.76 5.50
C TYR A 73 1.41 2.74 4.43
N PRO A 74 1.78 3.92 3.89
CA PRO A 74 2.91 4.04 2.99
C PRO A 74 4.23 3.92 3.76
N ASN A 75 5.19 3.20 3.19
CA ASN A 75 6.52 2.96 3.74
C ASN A 75 7.56 3.63 2.85
N GLY A 76 8.48 4.39 3.46
CA GLY A 76 9.63 4.96 2.79
C GLY A 76 10.94 4.31 3.23
N PRO A 77 12.05 4.62 2.55
CA PRO A 77 13.36 4.33 3.09
C PRO A 77 13.45 5.04 4.45
N LYS A 78 14.05 4.36 5.46
CA LYS A 78 14.28 4.97 6.79
C LYS A 78 14.82 6.38 6.58
N VAL A 79 14.00 7.39 6.91
CA VAL A 79 14.47 8.77 6.96
C VAL A 79 15.52 8.77 8.06
N VAL A 80 16.80 8.75 7.68
CA VAL A 80 17.89 9.05 8.59
C VAL A 80 17.68 10.50 8.96
N VAL A 81 17.01 10.75 10.08
CA VAL A 81 16.86 12.09 10.63
C VAL A 81 18.27 12.48 11.11
N TYR A 82 18.97 13.31 10.32
CA TYR A 82 20.13 14.02 10.85
C TYR A 82 19.61 14.94 11.96
N ARG A 83 20.09 14.68 13.19
CA ARG A 83 19.91 15.54 14.36
C ARG A 83 20.85 16.73 14.26
#